data_AF-A0A350PK75-F1
#
_entry.id   AF-A0A350PK75-F1
#
_cell.length_a   1.000
_cell.length_b   1.000
_cell.length_c   1.000
_cell.angle_alpha   90.00
_cell.angle_beta   90.00
_cell.angle_gamma   90.00
#
_symmetry.space_group_name_H-M   'P 1'
#
loop_
_entity.id
_entity.type
_entity.pdbx_description
1 polymer ?
#
loop_
_entity_poly.entity_id
_entity_poly.type
_entity_poly.pdbx_seq_one_letter_code
_entity_poly.pdbx_strand_id
1 'polypeptide(L)'
;MSPDSKVQIEGIVRTHALYYSASTDIMFLSDIGDAGSSTDGAIHVITDFSSKFNAAGNNGSISTSDQIIIEGSNTQLGNPVGLAYDSTSQKIYVAERAVDGGKLLEFSLPTTNGNPSPTYSQNFAGAAAVYLAN
;
A
#
# COMPACT_ATOMS: atom_id res chain seq x y z
N MET A 1 -11.52 24.91 7.04
CA MET A 1 -10.28 24.49 7.73
C MET A 1 -9.28 24.10 6.66
N SER A 2 -8.03 24.54 6.77
CA SER A 2 -6.91 24.04 5.95
C SER A 2 -6.14 23.01 6.78
N PRO A 3 -5.51 21.99 6.15
CA PRO A 3 -4.65 21.07 6.87
C PRO A 3 -3.45 21.81 7.49
N ASP A 4 -2.99 21.35 8.65
CA ASP A 4 -1.80 21.92 9.32
C ASP A 4 -0.49 21.59 8.58
N SER A 5 -0.48 20.46 7.85
CA SER A 5 0.63 20.06 6.98
C SER A 5 0.13 19.30 5.76
N LYS A 6 0.84 19.46 4.65
CA LYS A 6 0.63 18.71 3.40
C LYS A 6 1.97 18.15 2.94
N VAL A 7 2.03 16.85 2.63
CA VAL A 7 3.23 16.21 2.06
C VAL A 7 2.82 15.45 0.81
N GLN A 8 3.64 15.56 -0.23
CA GLN A 8 3.49 14.76 -1.45
C GLN A 8 4.25 13.44 -1.31
N ILE A 9 3.63 12.33 -1.71
CA ILE A 9 4.31 11.05 -1.83
C ILE A 9 4.63 10.84 -3.32
N GLU A 10 5.91 10.67 -3.65
CA GLU A 10 6.34 10.45 -5.02
C GLU A 10 6.11 9.01 -5.47
N GLY A 11 6.00 8.80 -6.78
CA GLY A 11 5.89 7.48 -7.39
C GLY A 11 4.46 6.91 -7.45
N ILE A 12 3.47 7.58 -6.84
CA ILE A 12 2.08 7.14 -6.86
C ILE A 12 1.34 7.76 -8.06
N VAL A 13 0.72 6.93 -8.88
CA VAL A 13 -0.17 7.34 -9.98
C VAL A 13 -1.54 7.71 -9.45
N ARG A 14 -2.17 6.81 -8.68
CA ARG A 14 -3.50 7.02 -8.10
C ARG A 14 -3.66 6.27 -6.78
N THR A 15 -3.63 7.03 -5.68
CA THR A 15 -3.89 6.49 -4.34
C THR A 15 -5.34 6.08 -4.13
N HIS A 16 -5.57 4.96 -3.44
CA HIS A 16 -6.92 4.55 -3.04
C HIS A 16 -7.06 4.29 -1.54
N ALA A 17 -6.26 3.38 -0.98
CA ALA A 17 -6.26 3.06 0.45
C ALA A 17 -4.98 3.55 1.13
N LEU A 18 -5.14 3.89 2.41
CA LEU A 18 -4.06 4.28 3.30
C LEU A 18 -4.24 3.52 4.62
N TYR A 19 -3.14 3.02 5.17
CA TYR A 19 -3.11 2.45 6.51
C TYR A 19 -1.86 2.93 7.23
N TYR A 20 -2.01 3.58 8.37
CA TYR A 20 -0.89 3.98 9.22
C TYR A 20 -0.87 3.14 10.49
N SER A 21 0.23 2.44 10.71
CA SER A 21 0.49 1.69 11.94
C SER A 21 1.31 2.55 12.90
N ALA A 22 0.65 3.15 13.89
CA ALA A 22 1.33 3.98 14.89
C ALA A 22 2.26 3.17 15.82
N SER A 23 1.96 1.89 16.05
CA SER A 23 2.77 1.02 16.91
C SER A 23 4.14 0.68 16.31
N THR A 24 4.23 0.65 14.98
CA THR A 24 5.46 0.33 14.23
C THR A 24 6.00 1.52 13.43
N ASP A 25 5.30 2.66 13.45
CA ASP A 25 5.55 3.86 12.63
C ASP A 25 5.74 3.57 11.13
N ILE A 26 4.80 2.81 10.55
CA ILE A 26 4.82 2.45 9.13
C ILE A 26 3.55 2.95 8.45
N MET A 27 3.72 3.66 7.34
CA MET A 27 2.64 4.07 6.45
C MET A 27 2.59 3.16 5.22
N PHE A 28 1.39 2.66 4.92
CA PHE A 28 1.10 1.87 3.74
C PHE A 28 0.14 2.64 2.85
N LEU A 29 0.44 2.74 1.56
CA LEU A 29 -0.41 3.37 0.56
C LEU A 29 -0.62 2.39 -0.59
N SER A 30 -1.85 2.26 -1.06
CA SER A 30 -2.11 1.53 -2.30
C SER A 30 -2.07 2.50 -3.48
N ASP A 31 -1.41 2.09 -4.54
CA ASP A 31 -1.48 2.73 -5.85
C ASP A 31 -2.22 1.79 -6.80
N ILE A 32 -3.30 2.29 -7.41
CA ILE A 32 -4.10 1.48 -8.33
C ILE A 32 -3.63 1.59 -9.78
N GLY A 33 -2.56 2.35 -10.05
CA GLY A 33 -2.08 2.58 -11.40
C GLY A 33 -3.17 3.19 -12.30
N ASP A 34 -3.24 2.72 -13.53
CA ASP A 34 -4.39 2.96 -14.40
C ASP A 34 -5.60 2.15 -13.92
N ALA A 35 -6.70 2.85 -13.61
CA ALA A 35 -7.94 2.21 -13.16
C ALA A 35 -8.56 1.22 -14.17
N GLY A 36 -8.17 1.29 -15.45
CA GLY A 36 -8.56 0.33 -16.49
C GLY A 36 -7.65 -0.90 -16.61
N SER A 37 -6.52 -0.92 -15.90
CA SER A 37 -5.53 -1.98 -15.92
C SER A 37 -5.66 -2.90 -14.71
N SER A 38 -5.31 -4.17 -14.90
CA SER A 38 -5.30 -5.19 -13.85
C SER A 38 -3.88 -5.68 -13.54
N THR A 39 -2.84 -4.92 -13.91
CA THR A 39 -1.45 -5.42 -13.86
C THR A 39 -0.42 -4.42 -13.36
N ASP A 40 -0.81 -3.17 -13.10
CA ASP A 40 0.08 -2.05 -12.76
C ASP A 40 -0.22 -1.45 -11.38
N GLY A 41 -0.92 -2.19 -10.52
CA GLY A 41 -1.13 -1.81 -9.13
C GLY A 41 0.15 -2.00 -8.31
N ALA A 42 0.27 -1.21 -7.25
CA ALA A 42 1.40 -1.25 -6.33
C ALA A 42 1.01 -0.98 -4.87
N ILE A 43 1.91 -1.31 -3.96
CA ILE A 43 1.83 -0.92 -2.55
C ILE A 43 3.12 -0.21 -2.18
N HIS A 44 2.99 1.01 -1.67
CA HIS A 44 4.09 1.80 -1.14
C HIS A 44 4.14 1.66 0.38
N VAL A 45 5.30 1.30 0.90
CA VAL A 45 5.58 1.12 2.32
C VAL A 45 6.63 2.13 2.75
N ILE A 46 6.30 2.95 3.74
CA ILE A 46 7.18 3.98 4.27
C ILE A 46 7.40 3.68 5.75
N THR A 47 8.55 3.09 6.09
CA THR A 47 8.98 2.92 7.49
C THR A 47 9.46 4.24 8.07
N ASP A 48 9.42 4.38 9.39
CA ASP A 48 9.81 5.61 10.10
C ASP A 48 9.04 6.83 9.57
N PHE A 49 7.75 6.63 9.28
CA PHE A 49 6.93 7.58 8.54
C PHE A 49 6.87 8.93 9.24
N SER A 50 6.71 8.95 10.57
CA SER A 50 6.65 10.21 11.32
C SER A 50 7.92 11.06 11.13
N SER A 51 9.09 10.43 11.13
CA SER A 51 10.38 11.09 10.92
C SER A 51 10.50 11.63 9.50
N LYS A 52 10.18 10.80 8.49
CA LYS A 52 10.23 11.20 7.07
C LYS A 52 9.21 12.29 6.73
N PHE A 53 8.02 12.23 7.31
CA PHE A 53 6.99 13.25 7.16
C PHE A 53 7.44 14.59 7.75
N ASN A 54 8.04 14.58 8.94
CA ASN A 54 8.59 15.79 9.56
C ASN A 54 9.78 16.35 8.77
N ALA A 55 10.64 15.48 8.24
CA ALA A 55 11.77 15.87 7.41
C ALA A 55 11.33 16.50 6.08
N ALA A 56 10.27 15.97 5.46
CA ALA A 56 9.67 16.55 4.26
C ALA A 56 9.13 17.97 4.54
N GLY A 57 8.49 18.16 5.69
CA GLY A 57 7.92 19.46 6.09
C GLY A 57 6.68 19.87 5.29
N ASN A 58 6.06 21.00 5.65
CA ASN A 58 4.83 21.44 5.01
C ASN A 58 5.05 21.84 3.55
N ASN A 59 4.27 21.22 2.66
CA ASN A 59 4.38 21.23 1.19
C ASN A 59 5.66 20.56 0.63
N GLY A 60 6.36 19.76 1.43
CA GLY A 60 7.47 18.94 0.96
C GLY A 60 7.04 17.63 0.29
N SER A 61 8.03 16.80 -0.06
CA SER A 61 7.81 15.47 -0.61
C SER A 61 8.58 14.38 0.12
N ILE A 62 8.03 13.16 0.12
CA ILE A 62 8.74 11.92 0.43
C ILE A 62 9.04 11.24 -0.91
N SER A 63 10.33 11.14 -1.24
CA SER A 63 10.78 10.59 -2.52
C SER A 63 10.64 9.07 -2.56
N THR A 64 10.73 8.47 -3.74
CA THR A 64 10.68 7.00 -3.89
C THR A 64 11.88 6.29 -3.24
N SER A 65 13.00 6.97 -3.00
CA SER A 65 14.15 6.38 -2.28
C SER A 65 13.88 6.15 -0.79
N ASP A 66 12.89 6.83 -0.23
CA ASP A 66 12.46 6.67 1.17
C ASP A 66 11.33 5.64 1.34
N GLN A 67 10.99 4.92 0.27
CA GLN A 67 9.88 3.97 0.22
C GLN A 67 10.38 2.59 -0.17
N ILE A 68 9.58 1.58 0.20
CA ILE A 68 9.67 0.22 -0.31
C ILE A 68 8.41 -0.04 -1.13
N ILE A 69 8.57 -0.38 -2.39
CA ILE A 69 7.49 -0.53 -3.36
C ILE A 69 7.35 -2.02 -3.73
N ILE A 70 6.14 -2.54 -3.53
CA ILE A 70 5.71 -3.86 -4.02
C ILE A 70 4.94 -3.63 -5.31
N GLU A 71 5.48 -4.09 -6.44
CA GLU A 71 4.88 -3.93 -7.76
C GLU A 71 5.32 -5.01 -8.75
N GLY A 72 4.59 -5.17 -9.84
CA GLY A 72 4.94 -6.05 -10.94
C GLY A 72 4.10 -7.32 -11.04
N SER A 73 4.37 -8.10 -12.10
CA SER A 73 3.47 -9.16 -12.58
C SER A 73 3.22 -10.32 -11.62
N ASN A 74 4.14 -10.61 -10.69
CA ASN A 74 3.98 -11.72 -9.74
C ASN A 74 3.13 -11.33 -8.53
N THR A 75 2.99 -10.04 -8.27
CA THR A 75 2.25 -9.51 -7.11
C THR A 75 0.74 -9.77 -7.21
N GLN A 76 0.21 -9.92 -8.43
CA GLN A 76 -1.24 -9.94 -8.68
C GLN A 76 -1.94 -8.65 -8.23
N LEU A 77 -1.22 -7.53 -8.15
CA LEU A 77 -1.80 -6.22 -7.88
C LEU A 77 -2.23 -5.57 -9.20
N GLY A 78 -3.53 -5.42 -9.39
CA GLY A 78 -4.10 -4.62 -10.46
C GLY A 78 -4.66 -3.32 -9.91
N ASN A 79 -5.68 -3.45 -9.06
CA ASN A 79 -6.37 -2.34 -8.44
C ASN A 79 -6.52 -2.61 -6.93
N PRO A 80 -5.44 -2.48 -6.13
CA PRO A 80 -5.49 -2.61 -4.68
C PRO A 80 -6.28 -1.44 -4.06
N VAL A 81 -7.50 -1.73 -3.60
CA VAL A 81 -8.46 -0.72 -3.10
C VAL A 81 -8.59 -0.70 -1.58
N GLY A 82 -8.07 -1.71 -0.88
CA GLY A 82 -8.10 -1.78 0.58
C GLY A 82 -6.79 -2.34 1.13
N LEU A 83 -6.36 -1.82 2.27
CA LEU A 83 -5.14 -2.24 2.97
C LEU A 83 -5.42 -2.41 4.46
N ALA A 84 -4.81 -3.42 5.05
CA ALA A 84 -4.69 -3.56 6.49
C ALA A 84 -3.37 -4.23 6.85
N TYR A 85 -2.86 -3.98 8.05
CA TYR A 85 -1.57 -4.50 8.50
C TYR A 85 -1.69 -5.11 9.89
N ASP A 86 -1.20 -6.35 10.01
CA ASP A 86 -0.98 -7.04 11.29
C ASP A 86 0.48 -6.87 11.71
N SER A 87 0.73 -6.07 12.74
CA SER A 87 2.07 -5.86 13.28
C SER A 87 2.65 -7.08 13.99
N THR A 88 1.83 -8.00 14.48
CA THR A 88 2.29 -9.20 15.20
C THR A 88 2.85 -10.23 14.24
N SER A 89 2.15 -10.49 13.13
CA SER A 89 2.62 -11.43 12.09
C SER A 89 3.41 -10.76 10.96
N GLN A 90 3.48 -9.43 10.96
CA GLN A 90 4.09 -8.61 9.91
C GLN A 90 3.48 -8.89 8.53
N LYS A 91 2.16 -8.96 8.47
CA LYS A 91 1.39 -9.26 7.26
C LYS A 91 0.59 -8.06 6.78
N ILE A 92 0.64 -7.83 5.48
CA ILE A 92 -0.15 -6.83 4.77
C ILE A 92 -1.28 -7.58 4.07
N TYR A 93 -2.52 -7.20 4.38
CA TYR A 93 -3.71 -7.73 3.73
C TYR A 93 -4.25 -6.72 2.74
N VAL A 94 -4.63 -7.20 1.56
CA VAL A 94 -5.00 -6.34 0.43
C VAL A 94 -6.32 -6.80 -0.15
N ALA A 95 -7.27 -5.88 -0.26
CA ALA A 95 -8.43 -6.06 -1.12
C ALA A 95 -8.05 -5.61 -2.53
N GLU A 96 -7.88 -6.58 -3.42
CA GLU A 96 -7.61 -6.37 -4.85
C GLU A 96 -8.95 -6.47 -5.60
N ARG A 97 -9.20 -5.56 -6.54
CA ARG A 97 -10.48 -5.48 -7.25
C ARG A 97 -10.47 -5.91 -8.72
N ALA A 98 -9.36 -5.79 -9.44
CA ALA A 98 -9.30 -5.96 -10.89
C ALA A 98 -8.89 -7.38 -11.34
N VAL A 99 -8.01 -8.05 -10.60
CA VAL A 99 -7.45 -9.35 -10.99
C VAL A 99 -8.45 -10.47 -10.70
N ASP A 100 -8.82 -11.22 -11.74
CA ASP A 100 -9.77 -12.34 -11.68
C ASP A 100 -11.13 -11.98 -11.05
N GLY A 101 -11.57 -10.72 -11.18
CA GLY A 101 -12.84 -10.23 -10.59
C GLY A 101 -12.76 -9.87 -9.10
N GLY A 102 -11.56 -9.89 -8.53
CA GLY A 102 -11.26 -9.47 -7.17
C GLY A 102 -10.65 -10.58 -6.31
N LYS A 103 -9.71 -10.20 -5.46
CA LYS A 103 -8.97 -11.12 -4.57
C LYS A 103 -8.75 -10.52 -3.19
N LEU A 104 -8.62 -11.40 -2.21
CA LEU A 104 -7.94 -11.12 -0.96
C LEU A 104 -6.51 -11.64 -1.08
N LEU A 105 -5.54 -10.73 -0.97
CA LEU A 105 -4.12 -11.05 -1.00
C LEU A 105 -3.49 -10.83 0.38
N GLU A 106 -2.45 -11.60 0.67
CA GLU A 106 -1.55 -11.38 1.81
C GLU A 106 -0.11 -11.26 1.32
N PHE A 107 0.63 -10.29 1.85
CA PHE A 107 2.07 -10.15 1.66
C PHE A 107 2.78 -10.13 3.01
N SER A 108 4.00 -10.66 3.07
CA SER A 108 4.90 -10.35 4.17
C SER A 108 5.39 -8.91 4.05
N LEU A 109 5.64 -8.24 5.18
CA LEU A 109 6.25 -6.91 5.21
C LEU A 109 7.58 -6.93 4.42
N PRO A 110 7.72 -6.09 3.38
CA PRO A 110 8.92 -6.09 2.54
C PRO A 110 10.07 -5.36 3.23
N THR A 111 11.30 -5.75 2.91
CA THR A 111 12.53 -5.05 3.35
C THR A 111 13.27 -4.37 2.20
N THR A 112 12.87 -4.65 0.96
CA THR A 112 13.43 -4.09 -0.27
C THR A 112 12.33 -3.97 -1.33
N ASN A 113 12.50 -3.08 -2.31
CA ASN A 113 11.64 -3.02 -3.49
C ASN A 113 11.57 -4.39 -4.19
N GLY A 114 10.44 -4.74 -4.78
CA GLY A 114 10.38 -5.94 -5.59
C GLY A 114 9.00 -6.36 -6.10
N ASN A 115 9.02 -7.52 -6.75
CA ASN A 115 7.87 -8.20 -7.35
C ASN A 115 7.60 -9.55 -6.66
N PRO A 116 7.28 -9.56 -5.35
CA PRO A 116 7.00 -10.79 -4.61
C PRO A 116 5.63 -11.36 -4.98
N SER A 117 5.52 -12.69 -5.00
CA SER A 117 4.20 -13.32 -5.01
C SER A 117 3.52 -13.18 -3.64
N PRO A 118 2.18 -13.05 -3.59
CA PRO A 118 1.44 -13.08 -2.32
C PRO A 118 1.70 -14.37 -1.54
N THR A 119 1.80 -14.29 -0.21
CA THR A 119 1.84 -15.46 0.66
C THR A 119 0.49 -16.14 0.79
N TYR A 120 -0.59 -15.43 0.47
CA TYR A 120 -1.94 -15.94 0.32
C TYR A 120 -2.63 -15.22 -0.84
N SER A 121 -3.40 -15.95 -1.65
CA SER A 121 -4.23 -15.40 -2.72
C SER A 121 -5.51 -16.20 -2.82
N GLN A 122 -6.65 -15.55 -2.57
CA GLN A 122 -7.98 -16.15 -2.69
C GLN A 122 -8.89 -15.25 -3.53
N ASN A 123 -9.57 -15.84 -4.51
CA ASN A 123 -10.61 -15.13 -5.25
C ASN A 123 -11.72 -14.71 -4.29
N PHE A 124 -11.98 -13.41 -4.26
CA PHE A 124 -13.00 -12.81 -3.41
C PHE A 124 -13.65 -11.68 -4.21
N ALA A 125 -14.71 -12.04 -4.95
CA ALA A 125 -15.40 -11.09 -5.80
C ALA A 125 -15.99 -9.94 -4.97
N GLY A 126 -15.70 -8.71 -5.40
CA GLY A 126 -16.20 -7.51 -4.71
C GLY A 126 -15.44 -7.15 -3.44
N ALA A 127 -14.24 -7.70 -3.21
CA ALA A 127 -13.33 -7.20 -2.17
C ALA A 127 -13.12 -5.68 -2.37
N ALA A 128 -13.49 -4.89 -1.37
CA ALA A 128 -13.42 -3.43 -1.42
C ALA A 128 -12.73 -2.79 -0.21
N ALA A 129 -12.61 -3.55 0.88
CA ALA A 129 -11.95 -3.13 2.11
C ALA A 129 -11.44 -4.37 2.85
N VAL A 130 -10.43 -4.15 3.69
CA VAL A 130 -9.97 -5.14 4.67
C VAL A 130 -9.97 -4.47 6.03
N TYR A 131 -10.45 -5.19 7.04
CA TYR A 131 -10.43 -4.75 8.43
C TYR A 131 -9.88 -5.88 9.30
N LEU A 132 -8.93 -5.54 10.17
CA LEU A 132 -8.46 -6.42 11.24
C LEU A 132 -9.02 -5.90 12.56
N ALA A 133 -9.71 -6.79 13.28
CA ALA A 133 -10.09 -6.56 14.66
C ALA A 133 -8.88 -6.90 15.55
N ASN A 134 -8.02 -5.92 15.76
CA ASN A 134 -6.87 -6.02 16.66
C ASN A 134 -7.21 -5.48 18.05
#